data_AF-A0A7W7SIT4-F1
#
_entry.id   AF-A0A7W7SIT4-F1
#
_cell.length_a   1.000
_cell.length_b   1.000
_cell.length_c   1.000
_cell.angle_alpha   90.00
_cell.angle_beta   90.00
_cell.angle_gamma   90.00
#
_symmetry.space_group_name_H-M   'P 1'
#
loop_
_entity.id
_entity.type
_entity.pdbx_description
1 polymer ?
#
loop_
_entity_poly.entity_id
_entity_poly.type
_entity_poly.pdbx_seq_one_letter_code
_entity_poly.pdbx_strand_id
1 'polypeptide(L)'
;MFVHHQLLEDLVRQVQAIDEAAAGADATAAHGSIGLPLTRFALGRQAETGTADESAAGIELGPLAGRTSSDVLGPEEAADGADEEKVHDLRRRLAVRFGRTSAALPLVPRLLTIRLLLEFKARGSWPAGDRSWYGLLTGAVQPLGALDPDRLADDEAEAAASLAAVVLAVLDFQATDGADRTRYEQLAESLGPLLPAAEPDRITGYVSPELAGAFGVMVDVDHVLELANGILRDPVTRAVHELDAEPDSTARKHSPRLLSVHGHWSDLTRAALDAVGRTGLNGPIGAWAIDDETGAWTFVAWRKPDLFEVTQHGRTPGWRHFQLPPVSNPAGLARGAGLRGRPPKASGPLAQPTPIGRELLDELGLLHPFPPSEEA
;
A
#
# COMPACT_ATOMS: atom_id res chain seq x y z
N MET A 1 11.56 -27.66 -9.19
CA MET A 1 12.62 -26.78 -9.75
C MET A 1 12.51 -26.63 -11.28
N PHE A 2 12.32 -27.72 -12.05
CA PHE A 2 12.23 -27.67 -13.53
C PHE A 2 11.04 -26.85 -14.11
N VAL A 3 9.84 -26.92 -13.50
CA VAL A 3 8.64 -26.22 -14.01
C VAL A 3 8.81 -24.69 -14.02
N HIS A 4 9.55 -24.12 -13.06
CA HIS A 4 9.71 -22.67 -12.94
C HIS A 4 10.80 -22.07 -13.83
N HIS A 5 11.78 -22.87 -14.28
CA HIS A 5 12.78 -22.39 -15.25
C HIS A 5 12.15 -22.22 -16.63
N GLN A 6 11.34 -23.19 -17.06
CA GLN A 6 10.61 -23.14 -18.32
C GLN A 6 9.56 -22.02 -18.33
N LEU A 7 8.84 -21.80 -17.22
CA LEU A 7 7.95 -20.65 -17.05
C LEU A 7 8.69 -19.31 -17.15
N LEU A 8 9.93 -19.22 -16.65
CA LEU A 8 10.74 -18.01 -16.77
C LEU A 8 11.16 -17.76 -18.21
N GLU A 9 11.58 -18.78 -18.94
CA GLU A 9 11.98 -18.66 -20.34
C GLU A 9 10.79 -18.30 -21.23
N ASP A 10 9.65 -18.95 -21.04
CA ASP A 10 8.43 -18.68 -21.79
C ASP A 10 7.91 -17.27 -21.50
N LEU A 11 8.02 -16.82 -20.26
CA LEU A 11 7.71 -15.45 -19.87
C LEU A 11 8.69 -14.43 -20.46
N VAL A 12 10.00 -14.69 -20.44
CA VAL A 12 11.00 -13.80 -21.06
C VAL A 12 10.73 -13.67 -22.56
N ARG A 13 10.40 -14.77 -23.24
CA ARG A 13 9.99 -14.75 -24.65
C ARG A 13 8.69 -13.98 -24.87
N GLN A 14 7.69 -14.16 -24.01
CA GLN A 14 6.41 -13.44 -24.12
C GLN A 14 6.55 -11.95 -23.84
N VAL A 15 7.35 -11.55 -22.86
CA VAL A 15 7.58 -10.13 -22.58
C VAL A 15 8.45 -9.49 -23.66
N GLN A 16 9.40 -10.22 -24.25
CA GLN A 16 10.07 -9.76 -25.47
C GLN A 16 9.07 -9.55 -26.60
N ALA A 17 8.14 -10.48 -26.83
CA ALA A 17 7.10 -10.34 -27.84
C ALA A 17 6.13 -9.17 -27.53
N ILE A 18 5.80 -8.93 -26.26
CA ILE A 18 4.94 -7.81 -25.83
C ILE A 18 5.69 -6.48 -25.99
N ASP A 19 6.97 -6.40 -25.64
CA ASP A 19 7.77 -5.19 -25.84
C ASP A 19 7.96 -4.88 -27.34
N GLU A 20 8.14 -5.91 -28.17
CA GLU A 20 8.19 -5.80 -29.63
C GLU A 20 6.83 -5.34 -30.20
N ALA A 21 5.72 -5.88 -29.70
CA ALA A 21 4.37 -5.48 -30.10
C ALA A 21 3.99 -4.06 -29.63
N ALA A 22 4.42 -3.68 -28.42
CA ALA A 22 4.25 -2.34 -27.85
C ALA A 22 5.09 -1.29 -28.59
N ALA A 23 6.28 -1.67 -29.08
CA ALA A 23 7.09 -0.84 -29.98
C ALA A 23 6.52 -0.77 -31.41
N GLY A 24 5.70 -1.75 -31.82
CA GLY A 24 5.17 -1.92 -33.17
C GLY A 24 3.75 -1.40 -33.43
N ALA A 25 3.07 -0.81 -32.44
CA ALA A 25 1.69 -0.29 -32.52
C ALA A 25 0.58 -1.34 -32.74
N ASP A 26 0.73 -2.56 -32.23
CA ASP A 26 -0.36 -3.56 -32.26
C ASP A 26 -0.41 -4.42 -30.97
N ALA A 27 -0.64 -3.76 -29.83
CA ALA A 27 -0.70 -4.39 -28.51
C ALA A 27 -1.82 -5.44 -28.37
N THR A 28 -2.90 -5.31 -29.15
CA THR A 28 -4.07 -6.19 -29.15
C THR A 28 -3.78 -7.62 -29.63
N ALA A 29 -2.81 -7.82 -30.52
CA ALA A 29 -2.45 -9.14 -31.04
C ALA A 29 -1.66 -10.01 -30.03
N ALA A 30 -0.95 -9.38 -29.08
CA ALA A 30 -0.18 -10.09 -28.04
C ALA A 30 -1.05 -10.74 -26.93
N HIS A 31 -2.35 -10.43 -26.90
CA HIS A 31 -3.28 -10.89 -25.86
C HIS A 31 -3.60 -12.40 -25.96
N GLY A 32 -3.52 -12.98 -27.17
CA GLY A 32 -3.85 -14.39 -27.41
C GLY A 32 -2.71 -15.38 -27.17
N SER A 33 -1.50 -14.92 -26.81
CA SER A 33 -0.31 -15.77 -26.77
C SER A 33 0.11 -16.22 -25.36
N ILE A 34 -0.54 -15.75 -24.30
CA ILE A 34 -0.24 -16.21 -22.94
C ILE A 34 -0.88 -17.59 -22.77
N GLY A 35 -0.05 -18.63 -22.75
CA GLY A 35 -0.50 -20.00 -22.54
C GLY A 35 -1.34 -20.13 -21.27
N LEU A 36 -2.35 -21.00 -21.31
CA LEU A 36 -3.28 -21.27 -20.21
C LEU A 36 -2.59 -21.50 -18.84
N PRO A 37 -1.42 -22.15 -18.74
CA PRO A 37 -0.70 -22.29 -17.48
C PRO A 37 -0.25 -20.94 -16.87
N LEU A 38 0.24 -20.01 -17.70
CA LEU A 38 0.69 -18.70 -17.25
C LEU A 38 -0.49 -17.81 -16.87
N THR A 39 -1.62 -17.92 -17.55
CA THR A 39 -2.85 -17.23 -17.17
C THR A 39 -3.38 -17.74 -15.83
N ARG A 40 -3.43 -19.06 -15.63
CA ARG A 40 -3.83 -19.65 -14.33
C ARG A 40 -2.90 -19.19 -13.20
N PHE A 41 -1.59 -19.18 -13.45
CA PHE A 41 -0.61 -18.67 -12.51
C PHE A 41 -0.79 -17.16 -12.24
N ALA A 42 -1.04 -16.35 -13.26
CA ALA A 42 -1.29 -14.91 -13.09
C ALA A 42 -2.53 -14.63 -12.22
N LEU A 43 -3.58 -15.45 -12.36
CA LEU A 43 -4.85 -15.31 -11.66
C LEU A 43 -4.89 -15.94 -10.25
N GLY A 44 -3.77 -16.47 -9.77
CA GLY A 44 -3.67 -17.07 -8.44
C GLY A 44 -4.31 -18.45 -8.33
N ARG A 45 -4.59 -19.14 -9.43
CA ARG A 45 -5.16 -20.50 -9.39
C ARG A 45 -4.07 -21.53 -9.11
N GLN A 46 -4.32 -22.42 -8.15
CA GLN A 46 -3.53 -23.62 -7.96
C GLN A 46 -3.62 -24.47 -9.24
N ALA A 47 -2.51 -25.08 -9.65
CA ALA A 47 -2.58 -26.09 -10.70
C ALA A 47 -3.43 -27.23 -10.16
N GLU A 48 -4.60 -27.47 -10.77
CA GLU A 48 -5.35 -28.70 -10.53
C GLU A 48 -4.36 -29.83 -10.79
N THR A 49 -3.97 -30.56 -9.75
CA THR A 49 -3.32 -31.86 -9.88
C THR A 49 -4.36 -32.86 -10.37
N GLY A 50 -4.93 -32.59 -11.54
CA GLY A 50 -5.69 -33.55 -12.32
C GLY A 50 -4.70 -34.55 -12.88
N THR A 51 -4.98 -35.83 -12.63
CA THR A 51 -4.32 -36.97 -13.26
C THR A 51 -4.00 -36.67 -14.72
N ALA A 52 -2.73 -36.74 -15.09
CA ALA A 52 -2.29 -36.64 -16.46
C ALA A 52 -3.06 -37.65 -17.31
N ASP A 53 -4.04 -37.18 -18.07
CA ASP A 53 -4.58 -37.92 -19.19
C ASP A 53 -3.59 -37.72 -20.34
N GLU A 54 -2.94 -38.81 -20.74
CA GLU A 54 -2.04 -38.90 -21.90
C GLU A 54 -2.83 -38.64 -23.19
N SER A 55 -3.20 -37.38 -23.44
CA SER A 55 -3.75 -36.97 -24.73
C SER A 55 -3.63 -35.46 -24.94
N ALA A 56 -2.39 -34.98 -25.06
CA ALA A 56 -2.11 -33.77 -25.81
C ALA A 56 -1.12 -34.13 -26.91
N ALA A 57 -1.67 -34.24 -28.13
CA ALA A 57 -1.00 -34.57 -29.36
C ALA A 57 0.27 -33.73 -29.58
N GLY A 58 1.27 -34.40 -30.15
CA GLY A 58 2.55 -33.80 -30.52
C GLY A 58 2.39 -32.57 -31.41
N ILE A 59 3.08 -31.51 -31.02
CA ILE A 59 3.46 -30.43 -31.94
C ILE A 59 4.86 -30.80 -32.43
N GLU A 60 4.94 -31.31 -33.66
CA GLU A 60 6.19 -31.49 -34.39
C GLU A 60 6.88 -30.13 -34.57
N LEU A 61 8.07 -29.99 -33.99
CA LEU A 61 8.99 -28.89 -34.25
C LEU A 61 9.73 -29.19 -35.58
N GLY A 62 9.29 -28.54 -36.66
CA GLY A 62 10.07 -28.46 -37.90
C GLY A 62 11.18 -27.41 -37.80
N PRO A 63 12.39 -27.65 -38.35
CA PRO A 63 13.53 -26.76 -38.20
C PRO A 63 13.53 -25.69 -39.30
N LEU A 64 13.82 -24.44 -38.96
CA LEU A 64 14.44 -23.47 -39.90
C LEU A 64 15.04 -22.27 -39.13
N ALA A 65 16.36 -22.16 -39.28
CA ALA A 65 17.29 -21.08 -39.01
C ALA A 65 16.72 -19.63 -39.05
N GLY A 66 17.25 -18.66 -38.30
CA GLY A 66 18.60 -18.60 -37.75
C GLY A 66 18.80 -17.41 -36.81
N ARG A 67 19.26 -17.73 -35.60
CA ARG A 67 20.25 -17.05 -34.75
C ARG A 67 20.30 -17.87 -33.47
N THR A 68 21.14 -18.88 -33.49
CA THR A 68 21.32 -19.79 -32.36
C THR A 68 21.93 -19.03 -31.20
N SER A 69 21.13 -18.89 -30.14
CA SER A 69 21.54 -18.60 -28.76
C SER A 69 22.34 -19.78 -28.17
N SER A 70 23.40 -20.19 -28.86
CA SER A 70 24.22 -21.36 -28.51
C SER A 70 25.60 -20.98 -27.95
N ASP A 71 25.71 -19.79 -27.35
CA ASP A 71 26.96 -19.31 -26.74
C ASP A 71 26.81 -18.88 -25.28
N VAL A 72 25.68 -19.19 -24.62
CA VAL A 72 25.43 -18.70 -23.24
C VAL A 72 25.69 -19.75 -22.16
N LEU A 73 25.67 -21.06 -22.44
CA LEU A 73 25.95 -22.06 -21.39
C LEU A 73 26.61 -23.32 -21.99
N GLY A 74 27.95 -23.34 -22.02
CA GLY A 74 28.70 -24.58 -22.12
C GLY A 74 28.75 -25.28 -20.75
N PRO A 75 28.65 -26.61 -20.66
CA PRO A 75 28.69 -27.31 -19.39
C PRO A 75 30.16 -27.54 -19.00
N GLU A 76 30.73 -26.65 -18.20
CA GLU A 76 31.95 -26.93 -17.44
C GLU A 76 31.78 -26.48 -15.99
N GLU A 77 31.96 -27.44 -15.09
CA GLU A 77 31.96 -27.30 -13.65
C GLU A 77 33.00 -26.27 -13.17
N ALA A 78 32.57 -25.16 -12.56
CA ALA A 78 33.29 -24.46 -11.48
C ALA A 78 32.51 -23.24 -10.92
N ALA A 79 32.43 -23.18 -9.58
CA ALA A 79 32.06 -22.05 -8.72
C ALA A 79 30.55 -21.76 -8.52
N ASP A 80 29.93 -22.53 -7.62
CA ASP A 80 28.54 -22.39 -7.12
C ASP A 80 28.08 -20.94 -6.86
N GLY A 81 28.98 -20.04 -6.40
CA GLY A 81 28.61 -18.64 -6.11
C GLY A 81 28.56 -17.70 -7.32
N ALA A 82 29.33 -17.96 -8.39
CA ALA A 82 29.40 -17.06 -9.55
C ALA A 82 28.19 -17.22 -10.48
N ASP A 83 27.56 -18.39 -10.48
CA ASP A 83 26.36 -18.65 -11.27
C ASP A 83 25.08 -18.19 -10.54
N GLU A 84 25.05 -18.26 -9.21
CA GLU A 84 23.96 -17.65 -8.42
C GLU A 84 23.89 -16.13 -8.59
N GLU A 85 25.03 -15.43 -8.52
CA GLU A 85 25.09 -13.98 -8.71
C GLU A 85 24.59 -13.56 -10.11
N LYS A 86 25.00 -14.30 -11.16
CA LYS A 86 24.48 -14.09 -12.52
C LYS A 86 22.96 -14.28 -12.61
N VAL A 87 22.42 -15.30 -11.93
CA VAL A 87 20.98 -15.57 -11.88
C VAL A 87 20.23 -14.45 -11.15
N HIS A 88 20.76 -13.96 -10.02
CA HIS A 88 20.19 -12.82 -9.29
C HIS A 88 20.20 -11.54 -10.13
N ASP A 89 21.29 -11.26 -10.84
CA ASP A 89 21.42 -10.10 -11.73
C ASP A 89 20.50 -10.19 -12.95
N LEU A 90 20.30 -11.39 -13.51
CA LEU A 90 19.32 -11.61 -14.57
C LEU A 90 17.91 -11.30 -14.05
N ARG A 91 17.52 -11.86 -12.90
CA ARG A 91 16.21 -11.61 -12.28
C ARG A 91 15.99 -10.13 -11.99
N ARG A 92 17.02 -9.42 -11.50
CA ARG A 92 16.93 -7.97 -11.24
C ARG A 92 16.73 -7.16 -12.52
N ARG A 93 17.46 -7.49 -13.59
CA ARG A 93 17.28 -6.84 -14.91
C ARG A 93 15.87 -7.07 -15.46
N LEU A 94 15.35 -8.29 -15.34
CA LEU A 94 13.98 -8.61 -15.71
C LEU A 94 12.97 -7.85 -14.86
N ALA A 95 13.16 -7.82 -13.53
CA ALA A 95 12.30 -7.07 -12.61
C ALA A 95 12.22 -5.58 -12.96
N VAL A 96 13.37 -4.94 -13.22
CA VAL A 96 13.42 -3.53 -13.63
C VAL A 96 12.68 -3.31 -14.95
N ARG A 97 12.87 -4.22 -15.91
CA ARG A 97 12.19 -4.14 -17.22
C ARG A 97 10.67 -4.27 -17.04
N PHE A 98 10.22 -5.32 -16.35
CA PHE A 98 8.80 -5.59 -16.14
C PHE A 98 8.12 -4.49 -15.31
N GLY A 99 8.76 -4.02 -14.24
CA GLY A 99 8.21 -2.93 -13.42
C GLY A 99 8.06 -1.61 -14.17
N ARG A 100 8.85 -1.36 -15.21
CA ARG A 100 8.73 -0.15 -16.05
C ARG A 100 7.63 -0.26 -17.10
N THR A 101 7.35 -1.46 -17.60
CA THR A 101 6.38 -1.67 -18.67
C THR A 101 5.00 -2.11 -18.17
N SER A 102 4.89 -2.56 -16.91
CA SER A 102 3.65 -3.12 -16.32
C SER A 102 2.42 -2.22 -16.45
N ALA A 103 2.58 -0.90 -16.34
CA ALA A 103 1.48 0.06 -16.47
C ALA A 103 0.85 0.06 -17.87
N ALA A 104 1.63 -0.23 -18.91
CA ALA A 104 1.16 -0.34 -20.28
C ALA A 104 0.59 -1.74 -20.60
N LEU A 105 0.81 -2.73 -19.73
CA LEU A 105 0.34 -4.09 -19.94
C LEU A 105 -1.17 -4.20 -19.67
N PRO A 106 -1.87 -5.09 -20.42
CA PRO A 106 -3.20 -5.57 -20.06
C PRO A 106 -3.22 -6.26 -18.68
N LEU A 107 -4.41 -6.44 -18.11
CA LEU A 107 -4.57 -6.88 -16.72
C LEU A 107 -3.82 -8.19 -16.40
N VAL A 108 -4.08 -9.28 -17.12
CA VAL A 108 -3.45 -10.59 -16.85
C VAL A 108 -1.91 -10.54 -16.89
N PRO A 109 -1.25 -10.05 -17.96
CA PRO A 109 0.21 -9.90 -17.97
C PRO A 109 0.75 -8.91 -16.92
N ARG A 110 -0.05 -7.92 -16.50
CA ARG A 110 0.29 -7.04 -15.38
C ARG A 110 0.28 -7.79 -14.04
N LEU A 111 -0.75 -8.58 -13.76
CA LEU A 111 -0.83 -9.43 -12.56
C LEU A 111 0.34 -10.42 -12.51
N LEU A 112 0.66 -11.03 -13.65
CA LEU A 112 1.82 -11.91 -13.79
C LEU A 112 3.13 -11.21 -13.45
N THR A 113 3.31 -9.99 -13.97
CA THR A 113 4.48 -9.16 -13.69
C THR A 113 4.62 -8.88 -12.19
N ILE A 114 3.53 -8.45 -11.54
CA ILE A 114 3.52 -8.15 -10.10
C ILE A 114 3.87 -9.41 -9.29
N ARG A 115 3.27 -10.55 -9.63
CA ARG A 115 3.54 -11.83 -8.98
C ARG A 115 5.01 -12.23 -9.10
N LEU A 116 5.62 -12.06 -10.27
CA LEU A 116 7.03 -12.38 -10.48
C LEU A 116 7.98 -11.45 -9.72
N LEU A 117 7.63 -10.18 -9.58
CA LEU A 117 8.41 -9.24 -8.76
C LEU A 117 8.44 -9.71 -7.30
N LEU A 118 7.31 -10.15 -6.76
CA LEU A 118 7.23 -10.74 -5.42
C LEU A 118 8.11 -11.99 -5.30
N GLU A 119 8.03 -12.91 -6.26
CA GLU A 119 8.83 -14.15 -6.29
C GLU A 119 10.34 -13.87 -6.37
N PHE A 120 10.75 -12.93 -7.24
CA PHE A 120 12.15 -12.53 -7.35
C PHE A 120 12.66 -11.90 -6.05
N LYS A 121 11.81 -11.15 -5.36
CA LYS A 121 12.15 -10.57 -4.06
C LYS A 121 12.26 -11.66 -2.99
N ALA A 122 11.31 -12.59 -2.93
CA ALA A 122 11.31 -13.71 -1.99
C ALA A 122 12.56 -14.59 -2.12
N ARG A 123 13.03 -14.79 -3.36
CA ARG A 123 14.25 -15.54 -3.68
C ARG A 123 15.55 -14.75 -3.55
N GLY A 124 15.53 -13.58 -2.90
CA GLY A 124 16.75 -12.83 -2.59
C GLY A 124 17.46 -12.20 -3.80
N SER A 125 16.74 -11.84 -4.87
CA SER A 125 17.38 -11.22 -6.07
C SER A 125 17.95 -9.81 -5.85
N TRP A 126 17.71 -9.24 -4.66
CA TRP A 126 18.25 -7.96 -4.23
C TRP A 126 19.28 -8.13 -3.11
N PRO A 127 20.41 -7.41 -3.16
CA PRO A 127 21.37 -7.38 -2.08
C PRO A 127 20.74 -6.87 -0.77
N ALA A 128 21.34 -7.25 0.35
CA ALA A 128 20.93 -6.71 1.65
C ALA A 128 21.01 -5.18 1.66
N GLY A 129 19.91 -4.52 2.03
CA GLY A 129 19.83 -3.05 2.08
C GLY A 129 19.43 -2.36 0.76
N ASP A 130 19.40 -3.07 -0.37
CA ASP A 130 18.85 -2.50 -1.62
C ASP A 130 17.32 -2.43 -1.55
N ARG A 131 16.79 -1.21 -1.61
CA ARG A 131 15.34 -0.92 -1.57
C ARG A 131 14.73 -0.54 -2.93
N SER A 132 15.49 -0.65 -4.02
CA SER A 132 14.99 -0.35 -5.37
C SER A 132 13.76 -1.18 -5.77
N TRP A 133 13.64 -2.40 -5.22
CA TRP A 133 12.48 -3.27 -5.43
C TRP A 133 11.17 -2.69 -4.89
N TYR A 134 11.22 -1.88 -3.82
CA TYR A 134 10.03 -1.28 -3.21
C TYR A 134 9.36 -0.31 -4.17
N GLY A 135 10.16 0.56 -4.80
CA GLY A 135 9.69 1.49 -5.83
C GLY A 135 9.18 0.79 -7.10
N LEU A 136 9.84 -0.30 -7.51
CA LEU A 136 9.39 -1.09 -8.66
C LEU A 136 8.05 -1.77 -8.41
N LEU A 137 7.87 -2.37 -7.23
CA LEU A 137 6.65 -3.08 -6.88
C LEU A 137 5.46 -2.12 -6.70
N THR A 138 5.67 -1.01 -5.98
CA THR A 138 4.67 0.07 -5.83
C THR A 138 4.25 0.64 -7.19
N GLY A 139 5.21 0.97 -8.06
CA GLY A 139 4.93 1.44 -9.41
C GLY A 139 4.20 0.41 -10.28
N ALA A 140 4.47 -0.89 -10.09
CA ALA A 140 3.83 -1.94 -10.88
C ALA A 140 2.37 -2.21 -10.48
N VAL A 141 2.05 -2.08 -9.19
CA VAL A 141 0.71 -2.34 -8.65
C VAL A 141 -0.19 -1.09 -8.65
N GLN A 142 0.37 0.12 -8.60
CA GLN A 142 -0.37 1.38 -8.60
C GLN A 142 -1.43 1.51 -9.72
N PRO A 143 -1.17 1.08 -10.98
CA PRO A 143 -2.16 1.12 -12.04
C PRO A 143 -3.41 0.26 -11.79
N LEU A 144 -3.38 -0.70 -10.85
CA LEU A 144 -4.56 -1.46 -10.47
C LEU A 144 -5.60 -0.59 -9.73
N GLY A 145 -5.16 0.47 -9.04
CA GLY A 145 -6.07 1.38 -8.33
C GLY A 145 -6.95 2.25 -9.24
N ALA A 146 -6.61 2.31 -10.53
CA ALA A 146 -7.43 2.99 -11.54
C ALA A 146 -8.46 2.07 -12.22
N LEU A 147 -8.48 0.78 -11.85
CA LEU A 147 -9.46 -0.17 -12.39
C LEU A 147 -10.83 0.10 -11.76
N ASP A 148 -11.86 0.00 -12.59
CA ASP A 148 -13.26 0.00 -12.15
C ASP A 148 -13.67 -1.47 -11.91
N PRO A 149 -13.80 -1.92 -10.65
CA PRO A 149 -14.08 -3.33 -10.35
C PRO A 149 -15.40 -3.79 -10.98
N ASP A 150 -16.38 -2.89 -11.15
CA ASP A 150 -17.69 -3.20 -11.73
C ASP A 150 -17.63 -3.50 -13.24
N ARG A 151 -16.49 -3.22 -13.89
CA ARG A 151 -16.26 -3.47 -15.33
C ARG A 151 -15.39 -4.68 -15.60
N LEU A 152 -14.78 -5.25 -14.58
CA LEU A 152 -13.96 -6.45 -14.70
C LEU A 152 -14.85 -7.70 -14.63
N ALA A 153 -14.38 -8.81 -15.20
CA ALA A 153 -14.97 -10.10 -14.86
C ALA A 153 -14.68 -10.39 -13.38
N ASP A 154 -15.63 -11.02 -12.67
CA ASP A 154 -15.49 -11.36 -11.24
C ASP A 154 -14.14 -12.05 -10.95
N ASP A 155 -13.76 -13.00 -11.80
CA ASP A 155 -12.49 -13.74 -11.69
C ASP A 155 -11.24 -12.85 -11.78
N GLU A 156 -11.29 -11.80 -12.59
CA GLU A 156 -10.19 -10.84 -12.77
C GLU A 156 -10.16 -9.81 -11.64
N ALA A 157 -11.32 -9.36 -11.19
CA ALA A 157 -11.46 -8.44 -10.06
C ALA A 157 -10.92 -9.09 -8.77
N GLU A 158 -11.34 -10.32 -8.48
CA GLU A 158 -10.84 -11.09 -7.33
C GLU A 158 -9.34 -11.34 -7.43
N ALA A 159 -8.84 -11.73 -8.61
CA ALA A 159 -7.41 -11.96 -8.82
C ALA A 159 -6.58 -10.69 -8.56
N ALA A 160 -7.05 -9.54 -9.07
CA ALA A 160 -6.38 -8.26 -8.88
C ALA A 160 -6.44 -7.80 -7.43
N ALA A 161 -7.59 -7.93 -6.77
CA ALA A 161 -7.79 -7.56 -5.38
C ALA A 161 -6.94 -8.40 -4.41
N SER A 162 -6.95 -9.72 -4.55
CA SER A 162 -6.15 -10.62 -3.72
C SER A 162 -4.65 -10.40 -3.90
N LEU A 163 -4.18 -10.17 -5.13
CA LEU A 163 -2.76 -9.88 -5.37
C LEU A 163 -2.36 -8.50 -4.81
N ALA A 164 -3.22 -7.49 -4.97
CA ALA A 164 -3.03 -6.17 -4.38
C ALA A 164 -2.93 -6.23 -2.85
N ALA A 165 -3.79 -7.01 -2.19
CA ALA A 165 -3.76 -7.21 -0.74
C ALA A 165 -2.44 -7.84 -0.28
N VAL A 166 -1.96 -8.90 -0.96
CA VAL A 166 -0.66 -9.53 -0.65
C VAL A 166 0.50 -8.54 -0.82
N VAL A 167 0.50 -7.75 -1.90
CA VAL A 167 1.52 -6.72 -2.13
C VAL A 167 1.50 -5.67 -1.01
N LEU A 168 0.32 -5.20 -0.60
CA LEU A 168 0.19 -4.23 0.49
C LEU A 168 0.73 -4.80 1.81
N ALA A 169 0.46 -6.05 2.15
CA ALA A 169 1.00 -6.68 3.35
C ALA A 169 2.54 -6.76 3.34
N VAL A 170 3.14 -7.12 2.20
CA VAL A 170 4.59 -7.12 2.01
C VAL A 170 5.19 -5.71 2.15
N LEU A 171 4.53 -4.71 1.58
CA LEU A 171 5.00 -3.32 1.60
C LEU A 171 4.84 -2.68 2.98
N ASP A 172 3.76 -2.97 3.70
CA ASP A 172 3.50 -2.46 5.06
C ASP A 172 4.60 -2.87 6.02
N PHE A 173 4.96 -4.16 6.01
CA PHE A 173 6.03 -4.72 6.81
C PHE A 173 7.39 -4.05 6.55
N GLN A 174 7.64 -3.62 5.31
CA GLN A 174 8.93 -3.06 4.87
C GLN A 174 8.98 -1.52 4.92
N ALA A 175 7.85 -0.85 5.12
CA ALA A 175 7.72 0.61 5.17
C ALA A 175 8.23 1.19 6.50
N THR A 176 9.54 1.09 6.73
CA THR A 176 10.19 1.51 7.99
C THR A 176 10.64 2.97 8.01
N ASP A 177 10.75 3.62 6.85
CA ASP A 177 11.14 5.03 6.74
C ASP A 177 9.97 5.91 6.30
N GLY A 178 10.12 7.23 6.47
CA GLY A 178 9.03 8.18 6.20
C GLY A 178 8.63 8.29 4.73
N ALA A 179 9.52 7.98 3.78
CA ALA A 179 9.22 8.09 2.36
C ALA A 179 8.49 6.85 1.85
N ASP A 180 8.95 5.66 2.25
CA ASP A 180 8.31 4.38 1.94
C ASP A 180 6.95 4.28 2.62
N ARG A 181 6.81 4.77 3.86
CA ARG A 181 5.52 4.85 4.55
C ARG A 181 4.51 5.74 3.82
N THR A 182 4.92 6.91 3.34
CA THR A 182 4.04 7.78 2.54
C THR A 182 3.64 7.13 1.21
N ARG A 183 4.57 6.43 0.53
CA ARG A 183 4.24 5.69 -0.70
C ARG A 183 3.25 4.56 -0.44
N TYR A 184 3.45 3.81 0.64
CA TYR A 184 2.52 2.77 1.08
C TYR A 184 1.12 3.32 1.30
N GLU A 185 0.98 4.41 2.06
CA GLU A 185 -0.32 5.01 2.37
C GLU A 185 -1.05 5.49 1.11
N GLN A 186 -0.33 6.19 0.22
CA GLN A 186 -0.90 6.63 -1.07
C GLN A 186 -1.35 5.46 -1.93
N LEU A 187 -0.58 4.38 -1.92
CA LEU A 187 -0.90 3.18 -2.66
C LEU A 187 -2.11 2.46 -2.05
N ALA A 188 -2.15 2.29 -0.74
CA ALA A 188 -3.25 1.69 0.00
C ALA A 188 -4.56 2.46 -0.24
N GLU A 189 -4.53 3.79 -0.21
CA GLU A 189 -5.66 4.65 -0.56
C GLU A 189 -6.13 4.41 -2.00
N SER A 190 -5.20 4.34 -2.95
CA SER A 190 -5.54 4.11 -4.37
C SER A 190 -6.11 2.72 -4.64
N LEU A 191 -5.67 1.69 -3.90
CA LEU A 191 -6.12 0.31 -4.07
C LEU A 191 -7.36 -0.01 -3.24
N GLY A 192 -7.70 0.82 -2.26
CA GLY A 192 -8.85 0.64 -1.37
C GLY A 192 -10.15 0.21 -2.06
N PRO A 193 -10.58 0.84 -3.16
CA PRO A 193 -11.79 0.45 -3.88
C PRO A 193 -11.78 -0.98 -4.45
N LEU A 194 -10.61 -1.54 -4.75
CA LEU A 194 -10.44 -2.89 -5.31
C LEU A 194 -10.45 -3.97 -4.23
N LEU A 195 -9.95 -3.66 -3.03
CA LEU A 195 -9.78 -4.61 -1.93
C LEU A 195 -11.04 -5.37 -1.47
N PRO A 196 -12.30 -4.87 -1.60
CA PRO A 196 -13.48 -5.63 -1.20
C PRO A 196 -13.67 -6.93 -1.98
N ALA A 197 -13.10 -7.05 -3.18
CA ALA A 197 -13.16 -8.26 -3.99
C ALA A 197 -12.07 -9.29 -3.61
N ALA A 198 -11.22 -9.03 -2.62
CA ALA A 198 -10.14 -9.93 -2.26
C ALA A 198 -10.69 -11.26 -1.70
N GLU A 199 -10.26 -12.37 -2.29
CA GLU A 199 -10.66 -13.73 -1.95
C GLU A 199 -9.53 -14.50 -1.23
N PRO A 200 -9.76 -15.06 -0.02
CA PRO A 200 -8.86 -15.98 0.70
C PRO A 200 -8.17 -17.09 -0.14
N ASP A 201 -8.90 -17.82 -0.97
CA ASP A 201 -8.39 -18.94 -1.78
C ASP A 201 -7.35 -18.45 -2.81
N ARG A 202 -7.58 -17.27 -3.38
CA ARG A 202 -6.61 -16.63 -4.29
C ARG A 202 -5.40 -16.09 -3.54
N ILE A 203 -5.60 -15.51 -2.36
CA ILE A 203 -4.48 -15.09 -1.49
C ILE A 203 -3.58 -16.30 -1.23
N THR A 204 -4.16 -17.43 -0.83
CA THR A 204 -3.44 -18.70 -0.66
C THR A 204 -2.68 -19.11 -1.93
N GLY A 205 -3.28 -18.91 -3.10
CA GLY A 205 -2.62 -19.17 -4.40
C GLY A 205 -1.45 -18.24 -4.72
N TYR A 206 -1.39 -17.04 -4.15
CA TYR A 206 -0.29 -16.08 -4.32
C TYR A 206 0.81 -16.21 -3.27
N VAL A 207 0.48 -16.70 -2.08
CA VAL A 207 1.43 -16.92 -0.99
C VAL A 207 2.20 -18.23 -1.24
N SER A 208 3.25 -18.14 -2.05
CA SER A 208 4.16 -19.27 -2.30
C SER A 208 4.98 -19.62 -1.06
N PRO A 209 5.50 -20.86 -0.95
CA PRO A 209 6.41 -21.25 0.13
C PRO A 209 7.65 -20.35 0.21
N GLU A 210 8.15 -19.88 -0.93
CA GLU A 210 9.25 -18.92 -0.97
C GLU A 210 8.85 -17.57 -0.38
N LEU A 211 7.66 -17.06 -0.72
CA LEU A 211 7.15 -15.80 -0.17
C LEU A 211 6.92 -15.91 1.34
N ALA A 212 6.29 -16.99 1.79
CA ALA A 212 6.10 -17.29 3.21
C ALA A 212 7.44 -17.46 3.95
N GLY A 213 8.45 -18.08 3.32
CA GLY A 213 9.79 -18.19 3.88
C GLY A 213 10.50 -16.84 4.03
N ALA A 214 10.28 -15.91 3.10
CA ALA A 214 10.90 -14.59 3.11
C ALA A 214 10.21 -13.57 4.03
N PHE A 215 8.89 -13.65 4.17
CA PHE A 215 8.08 -12.64 4.88
C PHE A 215 7.31 -13.18 6.10
N GLY A 216 7.26 -14.51 6.28
CA GLY A 216 6.67 -15.15 7.45
C GLY A 216 5.17 -14.88 7.61
N VAL A 217 4.76 -14.64 8.85
CA VAL A 217 3.36 -14.39 9.26
C VAL A 217 2.76 -13.16 8.56
N MET A 218 3.59 -12.24 8.05
CA MET A 218 3.13 -11.02 7.39
C MET A 218 2.48 -11.26 6.03
N VAL A 219 2.64 -12.45 5.45
CA VAL A 219 1.94 -12.85 4.22
C VAL A 219 0.97 -14.00 4.46
N ASP A 220 0.64 -14.28 5.72
CA ASP A 220 -0.41 -15.23 6.07
C ASP A 220 -1.78 -14.71 5.61
N VAL A 221 -2.67 -15.64 5.24
CA VAL A 221 -3.99 -15.31 4.68
C VAL A 221 -4.81 -14.45 5.64
N ASP A 222 -4.84 -14.80 6.92
CA ASP A 222 -5.62 -14.07 7.92
C ASP A 222 -5.08 -12.66 8.10
N HIS A 223 -3.74 -12.52 8.15
CA HIS A 223 -3.10 -11.22 8.28
C HIS A 223 -3.32 -10.33 7.05
N VAL A 224 -3.22 -10.89 5.83
CA VAL A 224 -3.46 -10.16 4.59
C VAL A 224 -4.90 -9.64 4.53
N LEU A 225 -5.87 -10.47 4.91
CA LEU A 225 -7.28 -10.08 4.96
C LEU A 225 -7.55 -9.06 6.07
N GLU A 226 -6.94 -9.21 7.25
CA GLU A 226 -7.05 -8.24 8.33
C GLU A 226 -6.51 -6.86 7.90
N LEU A 227 -5.34 -6.83 7.24
CA LEU A 227 -4.76 -5.62 6.70
C LEU A 227 -5.63 -4.98 5.61
N ALA A 228 -6.11 -5.78 4.65
CA ALA A 228 -7.00 -5.29 3.60
C ALA A 228 -8.30 -4.70 4.19
N ASN A 229 -8.90 -5.40 5.15
CA ASN A 229 -10.06 -4.90 5.90
C ASN A 229 -9.72 -3.65 6.72
N GLY A 230 -8.52 -3.55 7.27
CA GLY A 230 -8.01 -2.39 7.99
C GLY A 230 -7.88 -1.14 7.09
N ILE A 231 -7.51 -1.33 5.81
CA ILE A 231 -7.45 -0.26 4.81
C ILE A 231 -8.85 0.18 4.39
N LEU A 232 -9.78 -0.78 4.24
CA LEU A 232 -11.19 -0.50 3.94
C LEU A 232 -11.90 0.22 5.09
N ARG A 233 -11.47 -0.02 6.32
CA ARG A 233 -11.98 0.70 7.49
C ARG A 233 -11.49 2.14 7.42
N ASP A 234 -12.45 3.06 7.36
CA ASP A 234 -12.17 4.48 7.50
C ASP A 234 -11.26 4.72 8.74
N PRO A 235 -10.06 5.32 8.55
CA PRO A 235 -9.09 5.49 9.62
C PRO A 235 -9.65 6.27 10.82
N VAL A 236 -10.58 7.18 10.57
CA VAL A 236 -11.30 7.91 11.62
C VAL A 236 -12.28 7.00 12.36
N THR A 237 -13.08 6.20 11.66
CA THR A 237 -13.95 5.18 12.28
C THR A 237 -13.15 4.19 13.14
N ARG A 238 -11.98 3.71 12.68
CA ARG A 238 -11.10 2.86 13.50
C ARG A 238 -10.64 3.59 14.76
N ALA A 239 -10.13 4.81 14.63
CA ALA A 239 -9.68 5.61 15.77
C ALA A 239 -10.83 5.88 16.76
N VAL A 240 -12.04 6.14 16.26
CA VAL A 240 -13.23 6.31 17.09
C VAL A 240 -13.53 5.04 17.89
N HIS A 241 -13.55 3.85 17.26
CA HIS A 241 -13.74 2.60 17.99
C HIS A 241 -12.66 2.33 19.05
N GLU A 242 -11.40 2.65 18.75
CA GLU A 242 -10.30 2.48 19.71
C GLU A 242 -10.41 3.43 20.90
N LEU A 243 -10.84 4.69 20.67
CA LEU A 243 -11.04 5.69 21.72
C LEU A 243 -12.30 5.44 22.56
N ASP A 244 -13.35 4.89 21.94
CA ASP A 244 -14.62 4.54 22.60
C ASP A 244 -14.49 3.27 23.46
N ALA A 245 -13.49 2.43 23.18
CA ALA A 245 -13.14 1.29 24.02
C ALA A 245 -12.41 1.69 25.31
N GLU A 246 -11.97 2.95 25.45
CA GLU A 246 -11.32 3.43 26.66
C GLU A 246 -12.36 3.80 27.74
N PRO A 247 -12.10 3.48 29.01
CA PRO A 247 -13.01 3.85 30.09
C PRO A 247 -13.14 5.38 30.20
N ASP A 248 -14.36 5.85 30.44
CA ASP A 248 -14.70 7.27 30.62
C ASP A 248 -14.39 8.17 29.40
N SER A 249 -14.31 7.56 28.21
CA SER A 249 -14.13 8.25 26.93
C SER A 249 -15.28 7.88 25.99
N THR A 250 -15.79 8.86 25.23
CA THR A 250 -16.76 8.63 24.15
C THR A 250 -16.29 9.33 22.90
N ALA A 251 -16.08 8.58 21.83
CA ALA A 251 -15.60 9.14 20.57
C ALA A 251 -16.68 9.16 19.50
N ARG A 252 -16.70 10.22 18.69
CA ARG A 252 -17.66 10.37 17.59
C ARG A 252 -16.97 10.83 16.32
N LYS A 253 -17.35 10.24 15.20
CA LYS A 253 -16.93 10.68 13.87
C LYS A 253 -17.90 11.76 13.37
N HIS A 254 -17.34 12.88 12.90
CA HIS A 254 -18.12 13.96 12.25
C HIS A 254 -17.96 13.94 10.73
N SER A 255 -16.79 13.56 10.24
CA SER A 255 -16.51 13.40 8.81
C SER A 255 -15.36 12.40 8.60
N PRO A 256 -15.01 12.02 7.35
CA PRO A 256 -13.83 11.18 7.08
C PRO A 256 -12.50 11.76 7.56
N ARG A 257 -12.47 13.04 7.98
CA ARG A 257 -11.26 13.74 8.47
C ARG A 257 -11.46 14.42 9.81
N LEU A 258 -12.59 14.19 10.48
CA LEU A 258 -12.94 14.87 11.72
C LEU A 258 -13.57 13.91 12.73
N LEU A 259 -13.08 13.97 13.96
CA LEU A 259 -13.67 13.31 15.11
C LEU A 259 -13.71 14.20 16.35
N SER A 260 -14.60 13.90 17.29
CA SER A 260 -14.50 14.41 18.66
C SER A 260 -14.31 13.26 19.63
N VAL A 261 -13.66 13.56 20.74
CA VAL A 261 -13.62 12.72 21.91
C VAL A 261 -14.19 13.52 23.07
N HIS A 262 -15.06 12.89 23.85
CA HIS A 262 -15.71 13.37 25.09
C HIS A 262 -15.23 12.57 26.29
N GLY A 263 -15.13 13.21 27.45
CA GLY A 263 -14.55 12.61 28.65
C GLY A 263 -13.98 13.65 29.61
N HIS A 264 -13.25 13.18 30.62
CA HIS A 264 -12.61 14.03 31.62
C HIS A 264 -11.09 13.94 31.51
N TRP A 265 -10.42 15.04 31.13
CA TRP A 265 -8.97 15.05 30.94
C TRP A 265 -8.26 16.17 31.65
N SER A 266 -7.12 15.81 32.26
CA SER A 266 -6.16 16.78 32.81
C SER A 266 -5.44 17.60 31.74
N ASP A 267 -5.41 17.14 30.48
CA ASP A 267 -4.77 17.82 29.36
C ASP A 267 -5.53 17.54 28.06
N LEU A 268 -6.47 18.44 27.72
CA LEU A 268 -7.29 18.36 26.50
C LEU A 268 -6.45 18.38 25.23
N THR A 269 -5.32 19.09 25.22
CA THR A 269 -4.41 19.11 24.07
C THR A 269 -3.81 17.75 23.83
N ARG A 270 -3.39 17.06 24.90
CA ARG A 270 -2.87 15.69 24.80
C ARG A 270 -3.94 14.73 24.28
N ALA A 271 -5.17 14.82 24.77
CA ALA A 271 -6.28 13.99 24.29
C ALA A 271 -6.57 14.22 22.80
N ALA A 272 -6.64 15.47 22.35
CA ALA A 272 -6.85 15.79 20.94
C ALA A 272 -5.68 15.34 20.05
N LEU A 273 -4.42 15.45 20.52
CA LEU A 273 -3.25 14.92 19.82
C LEU A 273 -3.26 13.40 19.70
N ASP A 274 -3.70 12.72 20.75
CA ASP A 274 -3.82 11.25 20.74
C ASP A 274 -4.90 10.81 19.76
N ALA A 275 -6.06 11.47 19.78
CA ALA A 275 -7.16 11.20 18.85
C ALA A 275 -6.75 11.38 17.39
N VAL A 276 -6.11 12.52 17.05
CA VAL A 276 -5.52 12.72 15.72
C VAL A 276 -4.48 11.65 15.41
N GLY A 277 -3.61 11.33 16.38
CA GLY A 277 -2.53 10.37 16.23
C GLY A 277 -2.99 8.95 15.92
N ARG A 278 -4.11 8.51 16.51
CA ARG A 278 -4.69 7.17 16.28
C ARG A 278 -5.22 6.96 14.88
N THR A 279 -5.63 8.03 14.20
CA THR A 279 -6.05 7.93 12.78
C THR A 279 -4.91 7.46 11.89
N GLY A 280 -3.65 7.72 12.26
CA GLY A 280 -2.48 7.39 11.45
C GLY A 280 -2.35 8.19 10.15
N LEU A 281 -3.24 9.17 9.90
CA LEU A 281 -3.24 9.96 8.68
C LEU A 281 -2.12 11.00 8.67
N ASN A 282 -1.39 11.07 7.56
CA ASN A 282 -0.40 12.12 7.28
C ASN A 282 -1.00 13.34 6.54
N GLY A 283 -2.24 13.21 6.04
CA GLY A 283 -3.03 14.27 5.40
C GLY A 283 -3.82 15.13 6.40
N PRO A 284 -4.63 16.09 5.92
CA PRO A 284 -5.45 16.95 6.78
C PRO A 284 -6.42 16.13 7.62
N ILE A 285 -6.27 16.21 8.94
CA ILE A 285 -7.11 15.56 9.94
C ILE A 285 -7.32 16.51 11.13
N GLY A 286 -8.50 16.50 11.73
CA GLY A 286 -8.79 17.28 12.94
C GLY A 286 -9.48 16.46 14.02
N ALA A 287 -9.20 16.75 15.27
CA ALA A 287 -9.93 16.21 16.40
C ALA A 287 -10.22 17.27 17.47
N TRP A 288 -11.43 17.23 18.03
CA TRP A 288 -11.78 17.93 19.27
C TRP A 288 -11.62 17.00 20.46
N ALA A 289 -11.04 17.50 21.54
CA ALA A 289 -11.23 16.95 22.88
C ALA A 289 -12.10 17.92 23.68
N ILE A 290 -13.19 17.41 24.27
CA ILE A 290 -14.24 18.22 24.90
C ILE A 290 -14.48 17.72 26.32
N ASP A 291 -14.10 18.52 27.31
CA ASP A 291 -14.35 18.18 28.72
C ASP A 291 -15.84 18.31 29.05
N ASP A 292 -16.47 17.21 29.44
CA ASP A 292 -17.93 17.17 29.62
C ASP A 292 -18.41 17.95 30.86
N GLU A 293 -17.55 18.17 31.87
CA GLU A 293 -17.92 18.90 33.09
C GLU A 293 -17.85 20.42 32.90
N THR A 294 -16.80 20.90 32.25
CA THR A 294 -16.50 22.33 32.11
C THR A 294 -16.94 22.90 30.77
N GLY A 295 -17.19 22.06 29.77
CA GLY A 295 -17.41 22.46 28.37
C GLY A 295 -16.17 23.07 27.71
N ALA A 296 -15.01 23.00 28.37
CA ALA A 296 -13.75 23.43 27.77
C ALA A 296 -13.37 22.47 26.65
N TRP A 297 -12.78 23.01 25.58
CA TRP A 297 -12.35 22.17 24.47
C TRP A 297 -11.03 22.62 23.88
N THR A 298 -10.35 21.65 23.29
CA THR A 298 -9.19 21.86 22.44
C THR A 298 -9.41 21.18 21.10
N PHE A 299 -9.20 21.92 20.03
CA PHE A 299 -9.16 21.40 18.67
C PHE A 299 -7.71 21.31 18.21
N VAL A 300 -7.32 20.15 17.69
CA VAL A 300 -6.04 19.93 17.04
C VAL A 300 -6.29 19.58 15.59
N ALA A 301 -5.64 20.30 14.68
CA ALA A 301 -5.63 19.99 13.26
C ALA A 301 -4.20 19.73 12.79
N TRP A 302 -4.02 18.68 11.99
CA TRP A 302 -2.73 18.23 11.51
C TRP A 302 -2.75 18.03 10.00
N ARG A 303 -1.74 18.58 9.33
CA ARG A 303 -1.38 18.27 7.94
C ARG A 303 0.12 18.40 7.86
N LYS A 304 0.84 17.29 7.68
CA LYS A 304 2.31 17.30 7.78
C LYS A 304 2.93 18.38 6.87
N PRO A 305 3.82 19.27 7.38
CA PRO A 305 4.39 19.32 8.74
C PRO A 305 3.67 20.29 9.71
N ASP A 306 2.55 20.87 9.32
CA ASP A 306 1.82 21.91 10.06
C ASP A 306 0.81 21.32 11.06
N LEU A 307 0.94 21.71 12.32
CA LEU A 307 0.03 21.38 13.41
C LEU A 307 -0.58 22.66 13.97
N PHE A 308 -1.89 22.71 14.08
CA PHE A 308 -2.62 23.78 14.72
C PHE A 308 -3.28 23.28 15.98
N GLU A 309 -3.20 24.11 17.02
CA GLU A 309 -3.88 23.91 18.29
C GLU A 309 -4.77 25.13 18.54
N VAL A 310 -6.05 24.89 18.76
CA VAL A 310 -7.03 25.91 19.09
C VAL A 310 -7.65 25.54 20.43
N THR A 311 -7.43 26.34 21.46
CA THR A 311 -7.94 26.07 22.80
C THR A 311 -8.99 27.09 23.19
N GLN A 312 -10.10 26.62 23.77
CA GLN A 312 -11.15 27.48 24.32
C GLN A 312 -11.30 27.21 25.81
N HIS A 313 -10.68 28.09 26.59
CA HIS A 313 -10.79 28.13 28.06
C HIS A 313 -11.41 29.47 28.54
N GLY A 314 -11.93 30.29 27.61
CA GLY A 314 -12.41 31.65 27.87
C GLY A 314 -13.36 32.16 26.77
N ARG A 315 -13.51 33.48 26.62
CA ARG A 315 -14.44 34.06 25.63
C ARG A 315 -13.97 33.93 24.17
N THR A 316 -12.67 33.84 23.93
CA THR A 316 -12.08 33.81 22.58
C THR A 316 -11.08 32.67 22.44
N PRO A 317 -11.15 31.87 21.35
CA PRO A 317 -10.26 30.74 21.17
C PRO A 317 -8.83 31.19 20.90
N GLY A 318 -7.88 30.56 21.57
CA GLY A 318 -6.45 30.81 21.41
C GLY A 318 -5.86 29.91 20.32
N TRP A 319 -5.27 30.52 19.30
CA TRP A 319 -4.66 29.86 18.16
C TRP A 319 -3.14 29.74 18.33
N ARG A 320 -2.62 28.54 18.10
CA ARG A 320 -1.17 28.26 18.04
C ARG A 320 -0.85 27.40 16.82
N HIS A 321 0.22 27.77 16.12
CA HIS A 321 0.76 27.04 14.97
C HIS A 321 2.12 26.47 15.32
N PHE A 322 2.33 25.20 15.01
CA PHE A 322 3.59 24.51 15.15
C PHE A 322 3.97 23.87 13.81
N GLN A 323 5.24 23.94 13.45
CA GLN A 323 5.79 23.18 12.33
C GLN A 323 6.63 22.05 12.92
N LEU A 324 6.18 20.80 12.74
CA LEU A 324 6.84 19.65 13.33
C LEU A 324 7.99 19.15 12.43
N PRO A 325 9.09 18.61 13.02
CA PRO A 325 10.13 17.93 12.27
C PRO A 325 9.58 16.73 11.46
N PRO A 326 10.28 16.30 10.39
CA PRO A 326 9.81 15.22 9.51
C PRO A 326 9.52 13.88 10.20
N VAL A 327 10.21 13.61 11.33
CA VAL A 327 10.08 12.39 12.14
C VAL A 327 9.04 12.51 13.26
N SER A 328 8.49 13.70 13.49
CA SER A 328 7.49 13.93 14.53
C SER A 328 6.08 13.71 13.99
N ASN A 329 5.22 13.10 14.81
CA ASN A 329 3.80 12.91 14.53
C ASN A 329 2.95 13.21 15.78
N PRO A 330 1.64 13.47 15.64
CA PRO A 330 0.75 13.76 16.76
C PRO A 330 0.74 12.67 17.84
N ALA A 331 0.75 11.39 17.45
CA ALA A 331 0.78 10.27 18.40
C ALA A 331 2.04 10.26 19.29
N GLY A 332 3.20 10.59 18.73
CA GLY A 332 4.46 10.71 19.46
C GLY A 332 4.48 11.91 20.39
N LEU A 333 3.84 13.02 20.00
CA LEU A 333 3.65 14.18 20.88
C LEU A 333 2.73 13.83 22.06
N ALA A 334 1.63 13.13 21.81
CA ALA A 334 0.68 12.73 22.85
C ALA A 334 1.30 11.81 23.91
N ARG A 335 2.24 10.93 23.54
CA ARG A 335 2.94 10.04 24.49
C ARG A 335 4.12 10.70 25.21
N GLY A 336 4.73 11.71 24.60
CA GLY A 336 5.91 12.41 25.11
C GLY A 336 5.58 13.65 25.94
N ALA A 337 6.42 14.68 25.83
CA ALA A 337 6.23 15.96 26.51
C ALA A 337 5.09 16.82 25.94
N GLY A 338 4.34 16.33 24.94
CA GLY A 338 3.31 17.10 24.24
C GLY A 338 3.89 18.29 23.49
N LEU A 339 3.10 19.36 23.41
CA LEU A 339 3.51 20.67 22.89
C LEU A 339 4.16 21.55 23.97
N ARG A 340 4.27 21.06 25.21
CA ARG A 340 4.78 21.85 26.34
C ARG A 340 6.25 22.20 26.12
N GLY A 341 6.58 23.49 26.23
CA GLY A 341 7.94 24.00 26.05
C GLY A 341 8.39 24.20 24.60
N ARG A 342 7.57 23.84 23.60
CA ARG A 342 7.87 24.15 22.20
C ARG A 342 7.33 25.54 21.86
N PRO A 343 8.15 26.48 21.38
CA PRO A 343 7.65 27.78 20.96
C PRO A 343 6.78 27.62 19.70
N PRO A 344 5.57 28.19 19.67
CA PRO A 344 4.78 28.24 18.45
C PRO A 344 5.53 29.06 17.40
N LYS A 345 5.31 28.75 16.12
CA LYS A 345 5.80 29.56 15.02
C LYS A 345 5.14 30.93 15.12
N ALA A 346 5.94 31.99 15.11
CA ALA A 346 5.44 33.36 15.07
C ALA A 346 4.62 33.55 13.79
N SER A 347 3.30 33.53 13.90
CA SER A 347 2.39 33.40 12.75
C SER A 347 1.20 34.37 12.80
N GLY A 348 1.25 35.37 13.67
CA GLY A 348 0.24 36.44 13.78
C GLY A 348 -0.37 36.55 15.18
N PRO A 349 -1.47 37.31 15.33
CA PRO A 349 -2.18 37.44 16.60
C PRO A 349 -2.72 36.09 17.09
N LEU A 350 -2.48 35.75 18.37
CA LEU A 350 -2.93 34.49 19.00
C LEU A 350 -4.45 34.30 19.05
N ALA A 351 -5.25 35.31 18.68
CA ALA A 351 -6.70 35.26 18.67
C ALA A 351 -7.29 35.01 17.27
N GLN A 352 -6.47 34.85 16.23
CA GLN A 352 -6.94 34.68 14.85
C GLN A 352 -6.26 33.53 14.12
N PRO A 353 -7.00 32.85 13.22
CA PRO A 353 -6.40 31.86 12.35
C PRO A 353 -5.41 32.52 11.39
N THR A 354 -4.22 31.93 11.34
CA THR A 354 -3.20 32.21 10.33
C THR A 354 -3.72 31.81 8.94
N PRO A 355 -3.17 32.33 7.82
CA PRO A 355 -3.60 31.93 6.48
C PRO A 355 -3.59 30.41 6.26
N ILE A 356 -2.50 29.74 6.66
CA ILE A 356 -2.35 28.28 6.58
C ILE A 356 -3.39 27.57 7.46
N GLY A 357 -3.71 28.13 8.62
CA GLY A 357 -4.75 27.59 9.49
C GLY A 357 -6.15 27.68 8.89
N ARG A 358 -6.44 28.73 8.09
CA ARG A 358 -7.71 28.86 7.36
C ARG A 358 -7.79 27.84 6.23
N GLU A 359 -6.72 27.71 5.45
CA GLU A 359 -6.63 26.69 4.39
C GLU A 359 -6.86 25.27 4.95
N LEU A 360 -6.28 24.96 6.11
CA LEU A 360 -6.48 23.66 6.75
C LEU A 360 -7.92 23.48 7.25
N LEU A 361 -8.55 24.51 7.80
CA LEU A 361 -9.97 24.43 8.17
C LEU A 361 -10.85 24.19 6.92
N ASP A 362 -10.57 24.89 5.82
CA ASP A 362 -11.31 24.72 4.56
C ASP A 362 -11.13 23.28 4.01
N GLU A 363 -9.92 22.72 4.05
CA GLU A 363 -9.64 21.31 3.67
C GLU A 363 -10.36 20.28 4.55
N LEU A 364 -10.65 20.65 5.80
CA LEU A 364 -11.44 19.85 6.74
C LEU A 364 -12.95 20.11 6.61
N GLY A 365 -13.37 21.06 5.77
CA GLY A 365 -14.77 21.44 5.57
C GLY A 365 -15.35 22.28 6.71
N LEU A 366 -14.50 22.97 7.48
CA LEU A 366 -14.89 23.78 8.63
C LEU A 366 -14.81 25.27 8.33
N LEU A 367 -15.88 26.00 8.64
CA LEU A 367 -15.88 27.47 8.60
C LEU A 367 -15.21 28.09 9.85
N HIS A 368 -15.21 27.34 10.96
CA HIS A 368 -14.69 27.76 12.25
C HIS A 368 -14.24 26.55 13.09
N PRO A 369 -13.33 26.72 14.06
CA PRO A 369 -12.78 25.61 14.85
C PRO A 369 -13.70 25.15 15.99
N PHE A 370 -14.88 25.76 16.16
CA PHE A 370 -15.81 25.35 17.22
C PHE A 370 -16.28 23.92 16.98
N PRO A 371 -16.43 23.11 18.05
CA PRO A 371 -17.02 21.79 17.92
C PRO A 371 -18.45 21.91 17.39
N PRO A 372 -18.92 20.92 16.62
CA PRO A 372 -20.31 20.90 16.18
C PRO A 372 -21.24 20.89 17.40
N SER A 373 -22.27 21.73 17.39
CA SER A 373 -23.33 21.70 18.39
C SER A 373 -24.03 20.35 18.35
N GLU A 374 -24.24 19.72 19.50
CA GLU A 374 -25.18 18.61 19.62
C GLU A 374 -26.61 19.15 19.42
N GLU A 375 -27.03 19.31 18.17
CA GLU A 375 -28.46 19.39 17.85
C GLU A 375 -28.97 17.96 17.63
N ALA A 376 -29.67 17.49 18.67
CA ALA A 376 -30.69 16.41 18.80
C ALA A 376 -30.80 15.33 17.69
#